data_AF-A0A3E0PK84-F1
#
_entry.id   AF-A0A3E0PK84-F1
#
_cell.length_a   1.000
_cell.length_b   1.000
_cell.length_c   1.000
_cell.angle_alpha   90.00
_cell.angle_beta   90.00
_cell.angle_gamma   90.00
#
_symmetry.space_group_name_H-M   'P 1'
#
loop_
_entity.id
_entity.type
_entity.pdbx_description
1 polymer ?
#
loop_
_entity_poly.entity_id
_entity_poly.type
_entity_poly.pdbx_seq_one_letter_code
_entity_poly.pdbx_strand_id
1 'polypeptide(L)'
;MSFTLIDQGSENFEFRASVWNWKTLLEIVRSFDVISEGTLRQMSYNASGTPVSIDDAHLIGEKIRNEVLPKMGPGTRIFADLSITDKPDDGTLYQDEDEKWKNYSADYEWLSEFCEFCFKSKGFQVF
;
A
#
# COMPACT_ATOMS: atom_id res chain seq x y z
N MET A 1 2.19 10.24 -10.64
CA MET A 1 3.15 9.11 -10.65
C MET A 1 2.40 7.87 -10.17
N SER A 2 2.67 6.71 -10.75
CA SER A 2 1.99 5.45 -10.47
C SER A 2 3.03 4.35 -10.30
N PHE A 3 2.70 3.30 -9.57
CA PHE A 3 3.52 2.10 -9.40
C PHE A 3 2.79 0.91 -9.99
N THR A 4 3.54 -0.04 -10.56
CA THR A 4 3.03 -1.30 -11.06
C THR A 4 3.73 -2.43 -10.34
N LEU A 5 2.96 -3.26 -9.64
CA LEU A 5 3.44 -4.46 -9.00
C LEU A 5 3.21 -5.60 -9.97
N ILE A 6 4.28 -6.27 -10.39
CA ILE A 6 4.20 -7.40 -11.33
C ILE A 6 4.49 -8.67 -10.55
N ASP A 7 3.57 -9.64 -10.63
CA ASP A 7 3.74 -10.96 -10.04
C ASP A 7 4.95 -11.70 -10.63
N GLN A 8 5.67 -12.41 -9.78
CA GLN A 8 6.85 -13.19 -10.19
C GLN A 8 6.49 -14.54 -10.85
N GLY A 9 5.25 -15.00 -10.73
CA GLY A 9 4.76 -16.22 -11.38
C GLY A 9 4.12 -15.99 -12.75
N SER A 10 3.64 -14.79 -13.03
CA SER A 10 2.98 -14.41 -14.27
C SER A 10 3.03 -12.90 -14.54
N GLU A 11 3.63 -12.50 -15.65
CA GLU A 11 3.69 -11.08 -16.06
C GLU A 11 2.31 -10.46 -16.35
N ASN A 12 1.27 -11.29 -16.55
CA ASN A 12 -0.09 -10.83 -16.79
C ASN A 12 -0.88 -10.59 -15.49
N PHE A 13 -0.30 -10.88 -14.33
CA PHE A 13 -0.91 -10.63 -13.04
C PHE A 13 -0.26 -9.41 -12.38
N GLU A 14 -0.87 -8.25 -12.58
CA GLU A 14 -0.37 -6.97 -12.09
C GLU A 14 -1.35 -6.27 -11.15
N PHE A 15 -0.80 -5.42 -10.28
CA PHE A 15 -1.56 -4.52 -9.43
C PHE A 15 -1.05 -3.09 -9.61
N ARG A 16 -1.94 -2.15 -9.88
CA ARG A 16 -1.60 -0.75 -10.13
C ARG A 16 -1.93 0.12 -8.93
N ALA A 17 -0.96 0.94 -8.52
CA ALA A 17 -1.11 1.88 -7.43
C ALA A 17 -0.85 3.30 -7.90
N SER A 18 -1.67 4.26 -7.48
CA SER A 18 -1.28 5.67 -7.58
C SER A 18 -0.21 5.98 -6.52
N VAL A 19 0.59 7.03 -6.71
CA VAL A 19 1.54 7.48 -5.67
C VAL A 19 0.84 7.84 -4.35
N TRP A 20 -0.43 8.25 -4.41
CA TRP A 20 -1.22 8.67 -3.24
C TRP A 20 -1.54 7.47 -2.33
N ASN A 21 -1.99 6.37 -2.94
CA ASN A 21 -2.25 5.11 -2.25
C ASN A 21 -0.96 4.40 -1.86
N TRP A 22 0.04 4.39 -2.76
CA TRP A 22 1.29 3.66 -2.56
C TRP A 22 2.07 4.15 -1.35
N LYS A 23 2.20 5.47 -1.17
CA LYS A 23 2.87 6.00 0.02
C LYS A 23 2.19 5.57 1.32
N THR A 24 0.86 5.63 1.35
CA THR A 24 0.08 5.18 2.52
C THR A 24 0.33 3.71 2.81
N LEU A 25 0.32 2.87 1.77
CA LEU A 25 0.62 1.45 1.91
C LEU A 25 2.02 1.19 2.47
N LEU A 26 3.04 1.93 2.02
CA LEU A 26 4.40 1.77 2.55
C LEU A 26 4.48 2.11 4.05
N GLU A 27 3.75 3.13 4.52
CA GLU A 27 3.70 3.45 5.96
C GLU A 27 2.95 2.38 6.77
N ILE A 28 1.89 1.79 6.20
CA ILE A 28 1.23 0.63 6.80
C ILE A 28 2.21 -0.55 6.92
N VAL A 29 2.91 -0.91 5.83
CA VAL A 29 3.87 -2.03 5.84
C VAL A 29 5.04 -1.75 6.80
N ARG A 30 5.51 -0.50 6.87
CA ARG A 30 6.52 -0.06 7.85
C ARG A 30 6.07 -0.34 9.28
N SER A 31 4.81 -0.05 9.61
CA SER A 31 4.28 -0.27 10.96
C SER A 31 4.29 -1.74 11.41
N PHE A 32 4.34 -2.67 10.46
CA PHE A 32 4.35 -4.10 10.74
C PHE A 32 5.74 -4.70 10.95
N ASP A 33 6.80 -3.99 10.56
CA ASP A 33 8.20 -4.44 10.59
C ASP A 33 8.42 -5.80 9.89
N VAL A 34 7.71 -6.03 8.78
CA VAL A 34 7.80 -7.28 7.98
C VAL A 34 8.95 -7.24 7.00
N ILE A 35 9.20 -6.07 6.41
CA ILE A 35 10.23 -5.84 5.41
C ILE A 35 11.24 -4.84 5.99
N SER A 36 12.53 -5.04 5.69
CA SER A 36 13.58 -4.11 6.14
C SER A 36 13.34 -2.68 5.65
N GLU A 37 13.75 -1.70 6.47
CA GLU A 37 13.76 -0.28 6.11
C GLU A 37 14.48 0.02 4.78
N GLY A 38 15.56 -0.71 4.49
CA GLY A 38 16.28 -0.59 3.23
C GLY A 38 15.42 -0.98 2.03
N THR A 39 14.71 -2.10 2.12
CA THR A 39 13.80 -2.57 1.07
C THR A 39 12.59 -1.64 0.92
N LEU A 40 11.97 -1.21 2.02
CA LEU A 40 10.87 -0.22 1.99
C LEU A 40 11.29 1.08 1.30
N ARG A 41 12.50 1.56 1.59
CA ARG A 41 13.06 2.72 0.91
C ARG A 41 13.20 2.47 -0.60
N GLN A 42 13.64 1.29 -1.03
CA GLN A 42 13.74 0.98 -2.46
C GLN A 42 12.35 0.92 -3.13
N MET A 43 11.36 0.34 -2.45
CA MET A 43 9.96 0.30 -2.90
C MET A 43 9.35 1.71 -3.05
N SER A 44 9.91 2.74 -2.42
CA SER A 44 9.46 4.14 -2.59
C SER A 44 9.86 4.76 -3.92
N TYR A 45 10.85 4.19 -4.61
CA TYR A 45 11.29 4.64 -5.93
C TYR A 45 10.53 3.92 -7.03
N ASN A 46 9.93 4.70 -7.93
CA ASN A 46 9.33 4.17 -9.14
C ASN A 46 10.39 3.47 -10.02
N ALA A 47 10.01 2.38 -10.69
CA ALA A 47 10.87 1.54 -11.51
C ALA A 47 12.08 0.93 -10.78
N SER A 48 12.01 0.74 -9.44
CA SER A 48 13.12 0.19 -8.66
C SER A 48 13.40 -1.29 -8.97
N GLY A 49 12.40 -2.04 -9.44
CA GLY A 49 12.49 -3.49 -9.65
C GLY A 49 12.63 -4.27 -8.33
N THR A 50 12.37 -3.63 -7.20
CA THR A 50 12.56 -4.21 -5.86
C THR A 50 11.71 -5.47 -5.71
N PRO A 51 12.31 -6.65 -5.46
CA PRO A 51 11.56 -7.88 -5.29
C PRO A 51 11.00 -7.99 -3.87
N VAL A 52 9.78 -8.50 -3.78
CA VAL A 52 9.12 -8.93 -2.54
C VAL A 52 8.86 -10.43 -2.67
N SER A 53 9.30 -11.20 -1.69
CA SER A 53 9.15 -12.66 -1.71
C SER A 53 7.68 -13.07 -1.57
N ILE A 54 7.35 -14.32 -1.90
CA ILE A 54 6.00 -14.87 -1.68
C ILE A 54 5.60 -14.82 -0.21
N ASP A 55 6.53 -15.18 0.69
CA ASP A 55 6.27 -15.23 2.12
C ASP A 55 6.00 -13.82 2.67
N ASP A 56 6.81 -12.83 2.27
CA ASP A 56 6.61 -11.43 2.66
C ASP A 56 5.32 -10.87 2.07
N ALA A 57 5.03 -11.15 0.79
CA ALA A 57 3.80 -10.70 0.14
C ALA A 57 2.57 -11.22 0.88
N HIS A 58 2.55 -12.51 1.23
CA HIS A 58 1.43 -13.14 1.93
C HIS A 58 1.30 -12.62 3.36
N LEU A 59 2.43 -12.44 4.06
CA LEU A 59 2.45 -11.89 5.42
C LEU A 59 1.95 -10.45 5.46
N ILE A 60 2.31 -9.62 4.47
CA ILE A 60 1.78 -8.25 4.33
C ILE A 60 0.27 -8.29 4.14
N GLY A 61 -0.22 -9.07 3.18
CA GLY A 61 -1.66 -9.19 2.92
C GLY A 61 -2.41 -9.68 4.16
N GLU A 62 -1.85 -10.64 4.90
CA GLU A 62 -2.43 -11.16 6.13
C GLU A 62 -2.54 -10.07 7.21
N LYS A 63 -1.47 -9.33 7.46
CA LYS A 63 -1.47 -8.26 8.46
C LYS A 63 -2.42 -7.12 8.12
N ILE A 64 -2.47 -6.69 6.86
CA ILE A 64 -3.45 -5.66 6.44
C ILE A 64 -4.87 -6.19 6.67
N ARG A 65 -5.17 -7.41 6.24
CA ARG A 65 -6.50 -8.02 6.40
C ARG A 65 -6.89 -8.19 7.87
N ASN A 66 -5.96 -8.54 8.74
CA ASN A 66 -6.26 -8.88 10.13
C ASN A 66 -6.14 -7.69 11.09
N GLU A 67 -5.28 -6.70 10.80
CA GLU A 67 -4.95 -5.60 11.72
C GLU A 67 -5.46 -4.23 11.25
N VAL A 68 -5.64 -4.03 9.94
CA VAL A 68 -6.03 -2.72 9.36
C VAL A 68 -7.47 -2.75 8.89
N LEU A 69 -7.83 -3.68 8.00
CA LEU A 69 -9.19 -3.76 7.44
C LEU A 69 -10.29 -3.87 8.51
N PRO A 70 -10.15 -4.57 9.65
CA PRO A 70 -11.21 -4.64 10.65
C PRO A 70 -11.45 -3.32 11.40
N LYS A 71 -10.48 -2.40 11.38
CA LYS A 71 -10.61 -1.04 11.93
C LYS A 71 -11.20 -0.07 10.91
N MET A 72 -11.22 -0.47 9.64
CA MET A 72 -11.78 0.28 8.53
C MET A 72 -13.17 -0.28 8.19
N GLY A 73 -14.12 0.60 7.90
CA GLY A 73 -15.39 0.20 7.28
C GLY A 73 -15.37 0.44 5.76
N PRO A 74 -16.29 -0.15 4.99
CA PRO A 74 -16.54 0.29 3.62
C PRO A 74 -16.75 1.81 3.56
N GLY A 75 -16.14 2.47 2.58
CA GLY A 75 -16.18 3.93 2.44
C GLY A 75 -15.30 4.72 3.42
N THR A 76 -14.52 4.05 4.27
CA THR A 76 -13.47 4.70 5.07
C THR A 76 -12.12 4.67 4.35
N ARG A 77 -11.22 5.57 4.74
CA ARG A 77 -9.85 5.61 4.26
C ARG A 77 -8.87 5.83 5.39
N ILE A 78 -7.66 5.32 5.21
CA ILE A 78 -6.53 5.52 6.11
C ILE A 78 -5.53 6.48 5.46
N PHE A 79 -4.97 7.39 6.24
CA PHE A 79 -3.95 8.33 5.79
C PHE A 79 -2.53 7.81 6.03
N ALA A 80 -1.52 8.49 5.50
CA ALA A 80 -0.11 8.11 5.69
C ALA A 80 0.38 8.17 7.16
N ASP A 81 -0.30 8.91 8.05
CA ASP A 81 -0.02 8.88 9.49
C ASP A 81 -0.73 7.71 10.22
N LEU A 82 -1.40 6.84 9.46
CA LEU A 82 -2.18 5.69 9.92
C LEU A 82 -3.50 6.04 10.65
N SER A 83 -3.89 7.31 10.65
CA SER A 83 -5.22 7.71 11.12
C SER A 83 -6.31 7.33 10.11
N ILE A 84 -7.48 6.92 10.61
CA ILE A 84 -8.62 6.50 9.78
C ILE A 84 -9.68 7.60 9.81
N THR A 85 -10.30 7.84 8.66
CA THR A 85 -11.41 8.78 8.50
C THR A 85 -12.53 8.15 7.67
N ASP A 86 -13.76 8.56 7.95
CA ASP A 86 -14.96 8.31 7.15
C ASP A 86 -15.26 9.44 6.16
N LYS A 87 -14.48 10.52 6.21
CA LYS A 87 -14.64 11.65 5.30
C LYS A 87 -14.14 11.29 3.91
N PRO A 88 -14.95 11.53 2.86
CA PRO A 88 -14.52 11.31 1.49
C PRO A 88 -13.34 12.23 1.14
N ASP A 89 -12.62 11.88 0.09
CA ASP A 89 -11.65 12.79 -0.51
C ASP A 89 -12.37 13.90 -1.28
N ASP A 90 -12.20 15.13 -0.84
CA ASP A 90 -12.77 16.32 -1.49
C ASP A 90 -11.80 16.96 -2.50
N GLY A 91 -10.61 16.37 -2.68
CA GLY A 91 -9.58 16.88 -3.59
C GLY A 91 -8.79 18.07 -3.06
N THR A 92 -8.94 18.41 -1.77
CA THR A 92 -8.12 19.44 -1.12
C THR A 92 -6.67 19.00 -1.09
N LEU A 93 -5.79 19.82 -1.64
CA LEU A 93 -4.34 19.61 -1.56
C LEU A 93 -3.75 20.45 -0.41
N TYR A 94 -3.23 19.76 0.59
CA TYR A 94 -2.58 20.35 1.76
C TYR A 94 -1.12 20.70 1.43
N GLN A 95 -0.75 21.98 1.54
CA GLN A 95 0.60 22.46 1.25
C GLN A 95 1.48 22.59 2.50
N ASP A 96 0.87 22.76 3.68
CA ASP A 96 1.57 22.87 4.95
C ASP A 96 2.24 21.55 5.31
N GLU A 97 3.53 21.58 5.67
CA GLU A 97 4.32 20.37 5.95
C GLU A 97 3.66 19.46 6.99
N ASP A 98 3.08 20.05 8.03
CA ASP A 98 2.41 19.34 9.12
C ASP A 98 1.06 18.70 8.71
N GLU A 99 0.54 19.02 7.53
CA GLU A 99 -0.72 18.50 6.99
C GLU A 99 -0.57 17.73 5.69
N LYS A 100 0.61 17.75 5.04
CA LYS A 100 0.86 17.09 3.75
C LYS A 100 0.56 15.59 3.74
N TRP A 101 0.65 14.94 4.89
CA TRP A 101 0.31 13.52 5.04
C TRP A 101 -1.14 13.22 4.66
N LYS A 102 -2.06 14.17 4.79
CA LYS A 102 -3.48 14.04 4.41
C LYS A 102 -3.71 13.87 2.91
N ASN A 103 -2.75 14.28 2.08
CA ASN A 103 -2.82 14.09 0.63
C ASN A 103 -2.65 12.62 0.22
N TYR A 104 -2.17 11.77 1.13
CA TYR A 104 -1.90 10.36 0.88
C TYR A 104 -2.92 9.55 1.67
N SER A 105 -3.73 8.78 0.95
CA SER A 105 -4.68 7.86 1.58
C SER A 105 -4.92 6.62 0.74
N ALA A 106 -5.40 5.56 1.39
CA ALA A 106 -5.91 4.37 0.74
C ALA A 106 -7.27 4.02 1.35
N ASP A 107 -8.26 3.71 0.52
CA ASP A 107 -9.58 3.28 0.97
C ASP A 107 -9.63 1.78 1.28
N TYR A 108 -10.71 1.39 1.96
CA TYR A 108 -10.96 0.01 2.36
C TYR A 108 -10.95 -0.95 1.17
N GLU A 109 -11.64 -0.58 0.08
CA GLU A 109 -11.78 -1.40 -1.12
C GLU A 109 -10.43 -1.65 -1.78
N TRP A 110 -9.62 -0.61 -1.94
CA TRP A 110 -8.29 -0.68 -2.54
C TRP A 110 -7.34 -1.54 -1.71
N LEU A 111 -7.34 -1.40 -0.37
CA LEU A 111 -6.54 -2.25 0.51
C LEU A 111 -7.01 -3.71 0.49
N SER A 112 -8.32 -3.95 0.36
CA SER A 112 -8.86 -5.29 0.19
C SER A 112 -8.41 -5.93 -1.13
N GLU A 113 -8.43 -5.19 -2.22
CA GLU A 113 -7.92 -5.66 -3.52
C GLU A 113 -6.41 -5.93 -3.47
N PHE A 114 -5.64 -5.09 -2.78
CA PHE A 114 -4.22 -5.32 -2.57
C PHE A 114 -3.94 -6.60 -1.77
N CYS A 115 -4.72 -6.88 -0.71
CA CYS A 115 -4.62 -8.13 0.03
C CYS A 115 -4.86 -9.35 -0.87
N GLU A 116 -5.88 -9.29 -1.72
CA GLU A 116 -6.18 -10.35 -2.69
C GLU A 116 -5.05 -10.56 -3.69
N PHE A 117 -4.42 -9.48 -4.16
CA PHE A 117 -3.23 -9.56 -5.00
C PHE A 117 -2.09 -10.27 -4.28
N CYS A 118 -1.75 -9.83 -3.06
CA CYS A 118 -0.73 -10.44 -2.22
C CYS A 118 -0.92 -11.96 -2.09
N PHE A 119 -2.11 -12.43 -1.72
CA PHE A 119 -2.38 -13.86 -1.51
C PHE A 119 -2.31 -14.71 -2.79
N LYS A 120 -2.62 -14.12 -3.95
CA LYS A 120 -2.57 -14.82 -5.23
C LYS A 120 -1.17 -14.80 -5.86
N SER A 121 -0.37 -13.79 -5.49
CA SER A 121 0.99 -13.62 -6.01
C SER A 121 1.94 -14.75 -5.58
N LYS A 122 2.98 -14.97 -6.37
CA LYS A 122 4.16 -15.77 -6.08
C LYS A 122 5.33 -14.89 -5.59
N GLY A 123 5.02 -13.77 -4.95
CA GLY A 123 5.93 -12.63 -4.81
C GLY A 123 5.75 -11.65 -5.96
N PHE A 124 6.25 -10.42 -5.80
CA PHE A 124 6.07 -9.38 -6.81
C PHE A 124 7.29 -8.45 -6.90
N GLN A 125 7.41 -7.74 -8.02
CA GLN A 125 8.39 -6.67 -8.21
C GLN A 125 7.69 -5.33 -8.36
N VAL A 126 8.30 -4.27 -7.79
CA VAL A 126 7.76 -2.90 -7.82
C VAL A 126 8.39 -2.10 -8.96
N PHE A 127 7.57 -1.66 -9.91
CA PHE A 127 7.93 -0.77 -11.03
C PHE A 127 7.19 0.57 -10.98
#